data_AF-A0A7X6WGH7-F1
#
_entry.id   AF-A0A7X6WGH7-F1
#
_cell.length_a   1.000
_cell.length_b   1.000
_cell.length_c   1.000
_cell.angle_alpha   90.00
_cell.angle_beta   90.00
_cell.angle_gamma   90.00
#
_symmetry.space_group_name_H-M   'P 1'
#
loop_
_entity.id
_entity.type
_entity.pdbx_description
1 polymer ?
#
loop_
_entity_poly.entity_id
_entity_poly.type
_entity_poly.pdbx_seq_one_letter_code
_entity_poly.pdbx_strand_id
1 'polypeptide(L)'
;MKCEPKIVNRTKRLTGQLNGVIKMMEEERDCSELLVQLSAIRSGVDKLMSLISTTNLLNTIEDNYDIKLNDLQDEIDLVVKSR
;
A
#
# COMPACT_ATOMS: atom_id res chain seq x y z
N MET A 1 9.09 -3.67 -14.03
CA MET A 1 8.83 -3.35 -12.61
C MET A 1 9.54 -4.36 -11.72
N LYS A 2 10.69 -3.99 -11.14
CA LYS A 2 11.22 -4.72 -9.97
C LYS A 2 10.36 -4.30 -8.79
N CYS A 3 9.48 -5.18 -8.29
CA CYS A 3 8.72 -4.87 -7.08
C CYS A 3 9.69 -4.71 -5.91
N GLU A 4 9.76 -3.51 -5.35
CA GLU A 4 10.58 -3.27 -4.17
C GLU A 4 10.14 -4.16 -3.00
N PRO A 5 11.07 -4.63 -2.15
CA PRO A 5 10.75 -5.40 -0.96
C PRO A 5 9.69 -4.74 -0.05
N LYS A 6 9.67 -3.40 0.01
CA LYS A 6 8.70 -2.60 0.79
C LYS A 6 7.26 -2.79 0.28
N ILE A 7 7.05 -2.89 -1.03
CA ILE A 7 5.73 -3.14 -1.66
C ILE A 7 5.26 -4.55 -1.28
N VAL A 8 6.11 -5.57 -1.47
CA VAL A 8 5.78 -6.96 -1.14
C VAL A 8 5.40 -7.12 0.33
N ASN A 9 6.15 -6.51 1.24
CA ASN A 9 5.88 -6.57 2.68
C ASN A 9 4.57 -5.86 3.07
N ARG A 10 4.17 -4.80 2.35
CA ARG A 10 2.87 -4.14 2.56
C ARG A 10 1.73 -5.03 2.05
N THR A 11 1.87 -5.63 0.87
CA THR A 11 0.88 -6.57 0.32
C THR A 11 0.67 -7.76 1.25
N LYS A 12 1.75 -8.39 1.75
CA LYS A 12 1.64 -9.51 2.71
C LYS A 12 0.87 -9.14 3.98
N ARG A 13 1.06 -7.92 4.50
CA ARG A 13 0.30 -7.42 5.66
C ARG A 13 -1.19 -7.29 5.36
N LEU A 14 -1.54 -6.69 4.22
CA LEU A 14 -2.93 -6.58 3.77
C LEU A 14 -3.60 -7.95 3.60
N THR A 15 -2.87 -8.93 3.05
CA THR A 15 -3.35 -10.31 2.96
C THR A 15 -3.63 -10.90 4.35
N GLY A 16 -2.74 -10.70 5.31
CA GLY A 16 -2.97 -11.12 6.69
C GLY A 16 -4.20 -10.48 7.33
N GLN A 17 -4.44 -9.19 7.07
CA GLN A 17 -5.62 -8.49 7.55
C GLN A 17 -6.92 -9.05 6.93
N LEU A 18 -6.92 -9.32 5.62
CA LEU A 18 -8.06 -9.95 4.94
C LEU A 18 -8.36 -11.34 5.51
N ASN A 19 -7.33 -12.16 5.75
CA ASN A 19 -7.51 -13.45 6.42
C ASN A 19 -8.08 -13.29 7.83
N GLY A 20 -7.67 -12.25 8.56
CA GLY A 20 -8.25 -11.89 9.84
C GLY A 20 -9.75 -11.56 9.75
N VAL A 21 -10.16 -10.80 8.75
CA VAL A 21 -11.59 -10.50 8.49
C VAL A 21 -12.39 -11.76 8.22
N ILE A 22 -11.86 -12.69 7.42
CA ILE A 22 -12.53 -13.99 7.16
C ILE A 22 -12.74 -14.74 8.48
N LYS A 23 -11.71 -14.85 9.33
CA LYS A 23 -11.82 -15.49 10.65
C LYS A 23 -12.86 -14.81 11.55
N MET A 24 -12.94 -13.48 11.53
CA MET A 24 -13.96 -12.74 12.29
C MET A 24 -15.38 -13.05 11.80
N MET A 25 -15.57 -13.28 10.49
CA MET A 25 -16.86 -13.70 9.93
C MET A 25 -17.21 -15.13 10.35
N GLU A 26 -16.24 -16.05 10.33
CA GLU A 26 -16.41 -17.44 10.81
C GLU A 26 -16.73 -17.50 12.32
N GLU A 27 -16.24 -16.53 13.09
CA GLU A 27 -16.53 -16.36 14.52
C GLU A 27 -17.83 -15.59 14.80
N GLU A 28 -18.63 -15.28 13.77
CA GLU A 28 -19.89 -14.53 13.86
C GLU A 28 -19.77 -13.19 14.63
N ARG A 29 -18.63 -12.50 14.47
CA ARG A 29 -18.40 -11.20 15.10
C ARG A 29 -19.31 -10.12 14.52
N ASP A 30 -19.50 -9.06 15.31
CA ASP A 30 -20.40 -7.96 14.96
C ASP A 30 -19.97 -7.25 13.67
N CYS A 31 -20.95 -6.89 12.83
CA CYS A 31 -20.73 -6.23 11.55
C CYS A 31 -19.96 -4.91 11.69
N SER A 32 -20.14 -4.16 12.79
CA SER A 32 -19.40 -2.92 13.04
C SER A 32 -17.90 -3.16 13.20
N GLU A 33 -17.50 -4.27 13.82
CA GLU A 33 -16.10 -4.64 13.98
C GLU A 33 -15.47 -5.04 12.64
N LEU A 34 -16.21 -5.75 11.80
CA LEU A 34 -15.79 -6.06 10.43
C LEU A 34 -15.59 -4.79 9.61
N LEU A 35 -16.50 -3.81 9.72
CA LEU A 35 -16.40 -2.53 9.02
C LEU A 35 -15.15 -1.75 9.44
N VAL A 36 -14.77 -1.78 10.72
CA VAL A 36 -13.53 -1.16 11.20
C VAL A 36 -12.30 -1.80 10.54
N GLN A 37 -12.24 -3.14 10.48
CA GLN A 37 -11.11 -3.83 9.84
C GLN A 37 -11.06 -3.60 8.34
N LEU A 38 -12.20 -3.65 7.66
CA LEU A 38 -12.30 -3.39 6.22
C LEU A 38 -11.90 -1.94 5.88
N SER A 39 -12.26 -0.98 6.74
CA SER A 39 -11.81 0.42 6.60
C SER A 39 -10.29 0.55 6.73
N ALA A 40 -9.68 -0.15 7.69
CA ALA A 40 -8.22 -0.18 7.84
C ALA A 40 -7.53 -0.82 6.62
N ILE A 41 -8.08 -1.91 6.09
CA ILE A 41 -7.60 -2.56 4.86
C ILE A 41 -7.69 -1.60 3.69
N ARG A 42 -8.82 -0.91 3.50
CA ARG A 42 -9.01 0.09 2.45
C ARG A 42 -7.93 1.17 2.51
N SER A 43 -7.69 1.77 3.68
CA SER A 43 -6.63 2.77 3.84
C SER A 43 -5.24 2.20 3.50
N GLY A 44 -4.96 0.97 3.90
CA GLY A 44 -3.71 0.30 3.56
C GLY A 44 -3.54 0.02 2.06
N VAL A 45 -4.63 -0.34 1.37
CA VAL A 45 -4.66 -0.51 -0.10
C VAL A 45 -4.43 0.82 -0.80
N ASP A 46 -5.12 1.89 -0.38
CA ASP A 46 -4.96 3.23 -0.96
C ASP A 46 -3.49 3.71 -0.87
N LYS A 47 -2.84 3.45 0.27
CA LYS A 47 -1.41 3.73 0.48
C LYS A 47 -0.51 2.90 -0.43
N LEU A 48 -0.83 1.63 -0.63
CA LEU A 48 -0.08 0.74 -1.53
C LEU A 48 -0.20 1.20 -2.99
N MET A 49 -1.41 1.57 -3.43
CA MET A 49 -1.66 2.10 -4.77
C MET A 49 -0.89 3.40 -5.01
N SER A 50 -0.90 4.31 -4.03
CA SER A 50 -0.15 5.57 -4.10
C SER A 50 1.34 5.32 -4.24
N LEU A 51 1.90 4.38 -3.47
CA LEU A 51 3.32 4.02 -3.55
C LEU A 51 3.67 3.47 -4.94
N ILE A 52 2.93 2.46 -5.42
CA ILE A 52 3.17 1.84 -6.73
C ILE A 52 3.08 2.87 -7.86
N SER A 53 2.06 3.72 -7.84
CA SER A 53 1.84 4.73 -8.89
C SER A 53 2.94 5.79 -8.89
N THR A 54 3.38 6.23 -7.71
CA THR A 54 4.47 7.21 -7.57
C THR A 54 5.79 6.61 -8.03
N THR A 55 6.13 5.38 -7.62
CA THR A 55 7.33 4.68 -8.09
C THR A 55 7.31 4.50 -9.61
N ASN A 56 6.16 4.15 -10.20
CA ASN A 56 6.04 4.02 -11.65
C ASN A 56 6.25 5.36 -12.38
N LEU A 57 5.69 6.45 -11.84
CA LEU A 57 5.87 7.79 -12.37
C LEU A 57 7.36 8.20 -12.37
N LEU A 58 8.05 8.00 -11.24
CA LEU A 58 9.47 8.34 -11.11
C LEU A 58 10.32 7.54 -12.10
N ASN A 59 10.14 6.23 -12.19
CA ASN A 59 10.86 5.40 -13.17
C ASN A 59 10.61 5.89 -14.60
N THR A 60 9.38 6.28 -14.94
CA THR A 60 9.04 6.80 -16.28
C THR A 60 9.78 8.11 -16.56
N ILE A 61 9.96 8.97 -15.57
CA ILE A 61 10.69 10.22 -15.71
C ILE A 61 12.20 9.94 -15.87
N GLU A 62 12.78 9.06 -15.06
CA GLU A 62 14.18 8.67 -15.18
C GLU A 62 14.49 8.10 -16.57
N ASP A 63 13.64 7.18 -17.04
CA ASP A 63 13.80 6.51 -18.34
C ASP A 63 13.65 7.49 -19.52
N ASN A 64 12.69 8.43 -19.46
CA ASN A 64 12.41 9.33 -20.59
C ASN A 64 13.37 10.52 -20.69
N TYR A 65 13.91 10.98 -19.57
CA TYR A 65 14.76 12.18 -19.53
C TYR A 65 16.23 11.87 -19.23
N ASP A 66 16.60 10.59 -19.10
CA ASP A 66 17.95 10.12 -18.74
C ASP A 66 18.51 10.84 -17.50
N ILE A 67 17.61 11.09 -16.52
CA ILE A 67 17.96 11.70 -15.24
C ILE A 67 17.95 10.63 -14.16
N LYS A 68 18.83 10.79 -13.16
CA LYS A 68 18.79 9.97 -11.94
C LYS A 68 18.17 10.76 -10.81
N LEU A 69 17.04 10.28 -10.31
CA LEU A 69 16.33 10.84 -9.19
C LEU A 69 16.72 10.06 -7.93
N ASN A 70 17.84 10.46 -7.32
CA ASN A 70 18.32 9.84 -6.09
C ASN A 70 17.62 10.43 -4.86
N ASP A 71 17.57 9.64 -3.78
CA ASP A 71 17.16 10.06 -2.43
C ASP A 71 15.72 10.60 -2.26
N LEU A 72 14.81 10.29 -3.19
CA LEU A 72 13.39 10.73 -3.13
C LEU A 72 12.52 9.97 -2.11
N GLN A 73 13.12 9.16 -1.24
CA GLN A 73 12.35 8.27 -0.36
C GLN A 73 11.48 9.05 0.63
N ASP A 74 11.94 10.22 1.07
CA ASP A 74 11.23 11.08 2.00
C ASP A 74 10.03 11.77 1.32
N GLU A 75 10.18 12.23 0.09
CA GLU A 75 9.11 12.80 -0.74
C GLU A 75 8.02 11.78 -1.02
N ILE A 76 8.42 10.55 -1.40
CA ILE A 76 7.48 9.44 -1.59
C ILE A 76 6.72 9.16 -0.30
N ASP A 77 7.41 9.16 0.85
CA ASP A 77 6.80 8.91 2.15
C ASP A 77 5.78 10.01 2.53
N LEU A 78 6.04 11.27 2.18
CA LEU A 78 5.07 12.37 2.37
C LEU A 78 3.79 12.15 1.56
N VAL A 79 3.92 11.78 0.28
CA VAL A 79 2.77 11.46 -0.59
C VAL A 79 1.96 10.31 0.01
N VAL A 80 2.63 9.24 0.44
CA VAL A 80 1.99 8.04 1.00
C VAL A 80 1.34 8.30 2.37
N LYS A 81 1.89 9.20 3.19
CA LYS A 81 1.36 9.52 4.54
C LYS A 81 0.23 10.56 4.51
N SER A 82 0.09 11.33 3.43
CA SER A 82 -0.91 12.40 3.30
C SER A 82 -2.37 11.93 3.19
N ARG A 83 -2.61 10.60 3.10
CA ARG A 83 -3.95 10.00 2.92
C ARG A 83 -4.28 8.94 3.98
#